data_AF-A0A940YJP4-F1
#
_entry.id   AF-A0A940YJP4-F1
#
_cell.length_a   1.000
_cell.length_b   1.000
_cell.length_c   1.000
_cell.angle_alpha   90.00
_cell.angle_beta   90.00
_cell.angle_gamma   90.00
#
_symmetry.space_group_name_H-M   'P 1'
#
loop_
_entity.id
_entity.type
_entity.pdbx_description
1 polymer ?
#
loop_
_entity_poly.entity_id
_entity_poly.type
_entity_poly.pdbx_seq_one_letter_code
_entity_poly.pdbx_strand_id
1 'polypeptide(L)'
;MSDELLEPSAVPGSAPALWNPQAAALWSLLFSPVFGAWLHALNWRALGDPARQRRSARWMLVGLAIGVFYVVVQLTWRDELIAGRVSSATGFAYLLAWYLGPGLEQVRLVRARHGNAYVRRAWGRVLLIAVGVSLAYFVLAGVVGLLAGVAGG
;
A
#
# COMPACT_ATOMS: atom_id res chain seq x y z
N MET A 1 2.94 29.96 -36.38
CA MET A 1 4.19 29.18 -36.36
C MET A 1 4.94 29.53 -35.10
N SER A 2 4.60 28.86 -33.99
CA SER A 2 5.40 28.67 -32.78
C SER A 2 4.50 28.12 -31.68
N ASP A 3 4.97 27.05 -31.04
CA ASP A 3 4.53 26.52 -29.75
C ASP A 3 3.28 25.63 -29.71
N GLU A 4 3.26 24.60 -30.58
CA GLU A 4 2.65 23.34 -30.20
C GLU A 4 3.60 22.65 -29.20
N LEU A 5 3.39 22.97 -27.93
CA LEU A 5 4.06 22.37 -26.77
C LEU A 5 4.07 20.85 -26.94
N LEU A 6 5.27 20.31 -27.16
CA LEU A 6 5.62 18.91 -27.07
C LEU A 6 5.31 18.40 -25.65
N GLU A 7 4.04 18.13 -25.37
CA GLU A 7 3.68 17.07 -24.44
C GLU A 7 4.36 15.81 -24.98
N PRO A 8 5.27 15.15 -24.22
CA PRO A 8 5.86 13.90 -24.64
C PRO A 8 4.75 12.85 -24.59
N SER A 9 3.95 12.79 -25.66
CA SER A 9 3.00 11.72 -25.91
C SER A 9 3.77 10.42 -25.80
N ALA A 10 3.47 9.63 -24.79
CA ALA A 10 4.05 8.33 -24.55
C ALA A 10 4.07 7.54 -25.86
N VAL A 11 5.26 7.09 -26.28
CA VAL A 11 5.44 6.34 -27.53
C VAL A 11 4.46 5.16 -27.56
N PRO A 12 3.46 5.16 -28.47
CA PRO A 12 2.55 4.04 -28.62
C PRO A 12 3.37 2.81 -29.03
N GLY A 13 3.37 1.76 -28.21
CA GLY A 13 4.07 0.50 -28.50
C GLY A 13 5.10 0.04 -27.47
N SER A 14 5.43 0.84 -26.45
CA SER A 14 6.27 0.35 -25.34
C SER A 14 5.43 -0.41 -24.32
N ALA A 15 5.83 -1.65 -23.98
CA ALA A 15 5.14 -2.45 -22.98
C ALA A 15 5.17 -1.74 -21.61
N PRO A 16 4.05 -1.72 -20.85
CA PRO A 16 3.96 -0.96 -19.62
C PRO A 16 5.00 -1.45 -18.59
N ALA A 17 5.69 -0.51 -17.94
CA ALA A 17 6.64 -0.82 -16.89
C ALA A 17 5.92 -0.96 -15.55
N LEU A 18 5.86 -2.19 -15.01
CA LEU A 18 5.11 -2.52 -13.80
C LEU A 18 5.97 -3.24 -12.76
N TRP A 19 5.63 -3.07 -11.49
CA TRP A 19 6.03 -4.06 -10.49
C TRP A 19 5.12 -5.27 -10.63
N ASN A 20 5.68 -6.47 -10.49
CA ASN A 20 4.88 -7.70 -10.52
C ASN A 20 3.75 -7.59 -9.46
N PRO A 21 2.46 -7.58 -9.87
CA PRO A 21 1.35 -7.32 -8.96
C PRO A 21 1.17 -8.43 -7.91
N GLN A 22 1.55 -9.67 -8.25
CA GLN A 22 1.51 -10.79 -7.31
C GLN A 22 2.63 -10.66 -6.28
N ALA A 23 3.83 -10.30 -6.72
CA ALA A 23 4.93 -10.04 -5.79
C ALA A 23 4.62 -8.83 -4.88
N ALA A 24 4.01 -7.76 -5.41
CA ALA A 24 3.56 -6.63 -4.61
C ALA A 24 2.58 -7.06 -3.51
N ALA A 25 1.65 -7.96 -3.82
CA ALA A 25 0.74 -8.52 -2.84
C ALA A 25 1.45 -9.37 -1.77
N LEU A 26 2.45 -10.18 -2.16
CA LEU A 26 3.26 -10.95 -1.19
C LEU A 26 4.08 -10.04 -0.27
N TRP A 27 4.73 -9.00 -0.80
CA TRP A 27 5.43 -8.00 0.01
C TRP A 27 4.50 -7.25 0.97
N SER A 28 3.21 -7.19 0.66
CA SER A 28 2.21 -6.56 1.53
C SER A 28 1.91 -7.37 2.79
N LEU A 29 2.18 -8.68 2.78
CA LEU A 29 2.10 -9.52 3.98
C LEU A 29 3.22 -9.19 4.95
N LEU A 30 4.41 -8.84 4.43
CA LEU A 30 5.56 -8.47 5.24
C LEU A 30 5.46 -7.03 5.76
N PHE A 31 5.10 -6.08 4.89
CA PHE A 31 5.06 -4.66 5.25
C PHE A 31 3.66 -4.24 5.72
N SER A 32 2.72 -4.14 4.78
CA SER A 32 1.30 -3.89 5.04
C SER A 32 0.53 -3.86 3.72
N PRO A 33 -0.81 -4.02 3.74
CA PRO A 33 -1.62 -3.78 2.56
C PRO A 33 -1.60 -2.32 2.06
N VAL A 34 -1.17 -1.35 2.90
CA VAL A 34 -0.93 0.05 2.46
C VAL A 34 0.15 0.08 1.39
N PHE A 35 1.26 -0.65 1.60
CA PHE A 35 2.34 -0.77 0.62
C PHE A 35 1.85 -1.41 -0.69
N GLY A 36 1.07 -2.49 -0.59
CA GLY A 36 0.47 -3.14 -1.75
C GLY A 36 -0.46 -2.21 -2.53
N ALA A 37 -1.35 -1.53 -1.83
CA ALA A 37 -2.29 -0.59 -2.42
C ALA A 37 -1.58 0.57 -3.13
N TRP A 38 -0.51 1.09 -2.54
CA TRP A 38 0.35 2.09 -3.15
C TRP A 38 0.99 1.59 -4.46
N LEU A 39 1.64 0.42 -4.44
CA LEU A 39 2.23 -0.15 -5.65
C LEU A 39 1.19 -0.46 -6.73
N HIS A 40 0.02 -0.97 -6.33
CA HIS A 40 -1.08 -1.23 -7.25
C HIS A 40 -1.59 0.07 -7.87
N ALA A 41 -1.67 1.17 -7.12
CA ALA A 41 -2.01 2.49 -7.67
C ALA A 41 -0.96 2.96 -8.70
N LEU A 42 0.33 2.80 -8.41
CA LEU A 42 1.39 3.16 -9.36
C LEU A 42 1.36 2.30 -10.62
N ASN A 43 1.06 1.01 -10.50
CA ASN A 43 0.86 0.11 -11.62
C ASN A 43 -0.35 0.53 -12.46
N TRP A 44 -1.49 0.86 -11.85
CA TRP A 44 -2.66 1.36 -12.59
C TRP A 44 -2.38 2.67 -13.32
N ARG A 45 -1.57 3.54 -12.72
CA ARG A 45 -1.09 4.77 -13.39
C ARG A 45 -0.27 4.43 -14.64
N ALA A 46 0.65 3.48 -14.53
CA ALA A 46 1.45 3.02 -15.67
C ALA A 46 0.62 2.29 -16.75
N LEU A 47 -0.50 1.67 -16.35
CA LEU A 47 -1.47 1.06 -17.27
C LEU A 47 -2.46 2.07 -17.89
N GLY A 48 -2.38 3.36 -17.53
CA GLY A 48 -3.30 4.38 -18.04
C GLY A 48 -4.74 4.25 -17.54
N ASP A 49 -4.96 3.62 -16.37
CA ASP A 49 -6.29 3.42 -15.78
C ASP A 49 -6.48 4.31 -14.54
N PRO A 50 -6.91 5.57 -14.70
CA PRO A 50 -7.02 6.51 -13.59
C PRO A 50 -8.14 6.14 -12.60
N ALA A 51 -9.17 5.43 -13.05
CA ALA A 51 -10.26 4.99 -12.19
C ALA A 51 -9.77 3.94 -11.19
N ARG A 52 -9.07 2.92 -11.67
CA ARG A 52 -8.49 1.89 -10.80
C ARG A 52 -7.32 2.42 -9.97
N GLN A 53 -6.51 3.34 -10.51
CA GLN A 53 -5.49 4.05 -9.73
C GLN A 53 -6.11 4.73 -8.50
N ARG A 54 -7.16 5.53 -8.69
CA ARG A 54 -7.85 6.22 -7.58
C ARG A 54 -8.42 5.21 -6.58
N ARG A 55 -8.99 4.10 -7.05
CA ARG A 55 -9.50 3.05 -6.16
C ARG A 55 -8.38 2.44 -5.31
N SER A 56 -7.24 2.08 -5.90
CA SER A 56 -6.08 1.58 -5.14
C SER A 56 -5.53 2.63 -4.18
N ALA A 57 -5.49 3.91 -4.56
CA ALA A 57 -5.09 5.00 -3.67
C ALA A 57 -6.05 5.15 -2.48
N ARG A 58 -7.37 4.97 -2.67
CA ARG A 58 -8.33 4.96 -1.55
C ARG A 58 -8.05 3.82 -0.58
N TRP A 59 -7.70 2.63 -1.06
CA TRP A 59 -7.30 1.52 -0.19
C TRP A 59 -6.04 1.81 0.62
N MET A 60 -5.07 2.52 0.02
CA MET A 60 -3.90 3.03 0.74
C MET A 60 -4.32 3.99 1.86
N LEU A 61 -5.20 4.97 1.57
CA LEU A 61 -5.72 5.92 2.56
C LEU A 61 -6.50 5.24 3.69
N VAL A 62 -7.32 4.23 3.37
CA VAL A 62 -8.03 3.43 4.38
C VAL A 62 -7.05 2.74 5.33
N GLY A 63 -5.98 2.15 4.81
CA GLY A 63 -4.99 1.50 5.66
C GLY A 63 -4.19 2.50 6.51
N LEU A 64 -3.90 3.71 6.00
CA LEU A 64 -3.33 4.79 6.79
C LEU A 64 -4.27 5.22 7.92
N ALA A 65 -5.57 5.36 7.63
CA ALA A 65 -6.58 5.68 8.63
C ALA A 65 -6.70 4.59 9.71
N ILE A 66 -6.59 3.30 9.33
CA ILE A 66 -6.51 2.18 10.27
C ILE A 66 -5.25 2.28 11.15
N GLY A 67 -4.10 2.68 10.58
CA GLY A 67 -2.89 2.93 11.36
C GLY A 67 -3.07 4.02 12.41
N VAL A 68 -3.74 5.13 12.06
CA VAL A 68 -4.12 6.19 13.02
C VAL A 68 -5.08 5.64 14.08
N PHE A 69 -6.08 4.86 13.67
CA PHE A 69 -7.00 4.19 14.59
C PHE A 69 -6.26 3.32 15.62
N TYR A 70 -5.23 2.57 15.23
CA TYR A 70 -4.42 1.79 16.18
C TYR A 70 -3.71 2.67 17.19
N VAL A 71 -3.13 3.80 16.78
CA VAL A 71 -2.49 4.73 17.71
C VAL A 71 -3.52 5.28 18.72
N VAL A 72 -4.73 5.64 18.25
CA VAL A 72 -5.80 6.13 19.13
C VAL A 72 -6.25 5.05 20.11
N VAL A 73 -6.46 3.82 19.65
CA VAL A 73 -6.84 2.68 20.52
C VAL A 73 -5.78 2.46 21.60
N GLN A 74 -4.49 2.41 21.23
CA GLN A 74 -3.39 2.22 22.17
C GLN A 74 -3.29 3.34 23.22
N LEU A 75 -3.64 4.58 22.86
CA LEU A 75 -3.59 5.72 23.77
C LEU A 75 -4.81 5.86 24.69
N THR A 76 -5.97 5.35 24.28
CA THR A 76 -7.24 5.62 24.96
C THR A 76 -7.83 4.41 25.66
N TRP A 77 -7.51 3.19 25.21
CA TRP A 77 -8.07 1.96 25.76
C TRP A 77 -7.12 1.36 26.79
N ARG A 78 -7.62 1.09 27.99
CA ARG A 78 -6.84 0.54 29.10
C ARG A 78 -6.74 -0.99 29.09
N ASP A 79 -7.68 -1.66 28.43
CA ASP A 79 -7.65 -3.12 28.29
C ASP A 79 -6.84 -3.51 27.06
N GLU A 80 -5.57 -3.86 27.30
CA GLU A 80 -4.62 -4.24 26.26
C GLU A 80 -5.04 -5.50 25.48
N LEU A 81 -5.74 -6.44 26.12
CA LEU A 81 -6.20 -7.66 25.48
C LEU A 81 -7.31 -7.34 24.46
N ILE A 82 -8.28 -6.52 24.85
CA ILE A 82 -9.36 -6.09 23.96
C ILE A 82 -8.80 -5.20 22.83
N ALA A 83 -7.95 -4.22 23.17
CA ALA A 83 -7.29 -3.35 22.20
C ALA A 83 -6.49 -4.14 21.14
N GLY A 84 -5.71 -5.13 21.59
CA GLY A 84 -4.94 -6.01 20.71
C GLY A 84 -5.81 -6.89 19.81
N ARG A 85 -6.91 -7.45 20.34
CA ARG A 85 -7.87 -8.25 19.57
C ARG A 85 -8.58 -7.43 18.49
N VAL A 86 -9.09 -6.25 18.85
CA VAL A 86 -9.76 -5.35 17.90
C VAL A 86 -8.78 -4.94 16.80
N SER A 87 -7.57 -4.49 17.18
CA SER A 87 -6.56 -4.06 16.20
C SER A 87 -6.16 -5.21 15.26
N SER A 88 -5.94 -6.41 15.79
CA SER A 88 -5.59 -7.58 14.98
C SER A 88 -6.74 -7.99 14.03
N ALA A 89 -7.98 -8.01 14.53
CA ALA A 89 -9.15 -8.35 13.72
C ALA A 89 -9.38 -7.32 12.61
N THR A 90 -9.25 -6.02 12.90
CA THR A 90 -9.36 -4.95 11.91
C THR A 90 -8.27 -5.07 10.85
N GLY A 91 -7.02 -5.33 11.25
CA GLY A 91 -5.89 -5.47 10.33
C GLY A 91 -6.03 -6.67 9.42
N PHE A 92 -6.44 -7.80 9.98
CA PHE A 92 -6.68 -9.02 9.22
C PHE A 92 -7.86 -8.85 8.24
N ALA A 93 -8.97 -8.25 8.69
CA ALA A 93 -10.11 -7.95 7.83
C ALA A 93 -9.72 -7.01 6.68
N TYR A 94 -8.92 -5.98 6.96
CA TYR A 94 -8.40 -5.06 5.94
C TYR A 94 -7.49 -5.78 4.93
N LEU A 95 -6.56 -6.61 5.40
CA LEU A 95 -5.71 -7.43 4.55
C LEU A 95 -6.53 -8.33 3.62
N LEU A 96 -7.51 -9.06 4.15
CA LEU A 96 -8.37 -9.94 3.36
C LEU A 96 -9.20 -9.14 2.35
N ALA A 97 -9.87 -8.07 2.78
CA ALA A 97 -10.74 -7.28 1.92
C ALA A 97 -9.96 -6.63 0.77
N TRP A 98 -8.77 -6.09 1.06
CA TRP A 98 -7.88 -5.54 0.04
C TRP A 98 -7.35 -6.62 -0.91
N TYR A 99 -6.84 -7.72 -0.37
CA TYR A 99 -6.22 -8.76 -1.19
C TYR A 99 -7.25 -9.43 -2.10
N LEU A 100 -8.37 -9.89 -1.53
CA LEU A 100 -9.41 -10.62 -2.27
C LEU A 100 -10.15 -9.74 -3.29
N GLY A 101 -10.21 -8.44 -3.07
CA GLY A 101 -10.80 -7.48 -4.00
C GLY A 101 -9.77 -6.89 -4.98
N PRO A 102 -9.34 -5.63 -4.76
CA PRO A 102 -8.50 -4.90 -5.70
C PRO A 102 -7.13 -5.53 -5.95
N GLY A 103 -6.55 -6.22 -4.95
CA GLY A 103 -5.25 -6.89 -5.09
C GLY A 103 -5.29 -7.99 -6.14
N LEU A 104 -6.23 -8.94 -6.01
CA LEU A 104 -6.42 -10.00 -6.98
C LEU A 104 -6.86 -9.50 -8.35
N GLU A 105 -7.66 -8.42 -8.42
CA GLU A 105 -8.09 -7.84 -9.69
C GLU A 105 -6.90 -7.41 -10.56
N GLN A 106 -5.92 -6.68 -10.02
CA GLN A 106 -4.75 -6.28 -10.80
C GLN A 106 -3.90 -7.49 -11.23
N VAL A 107 -3.73 -8.48 -10.33
CA VAL A 107 -3.00 -9.71 -10.65
C VAL A 107 -3.64 -10.44 -11.83
N ARG A 108 -4.95 -10.64 -11.79
CA ARG A 108 -5.71 -11.33 -12.84
C ARG A 108 -5.66 -10.56 -14.15
N LEU A 109 -5.86 -9.24 -14.11
CA LEU A 109 -5.89 -8.40 -15.31
C LEU A 109 -4.51 -8.34 -15.99
N VAL A 110 -3.44 -8.12 -15.24
CA VAL A 110 -2.08 -8.09 -15.81
C VAL A 110 -1.71 -9.47 -16.38
N ARG A 111 -2.04 -10.55 -15.68
CA ARG A 111 -1.83 -11.91 -16.20
C ARG A 111 -2.59 -12.16 -17.49
N ALA A 112 -3.86 -11.75 -17.57
CA ALA A 112 -4.71 -11.96 -18.75
C ALA A 112 -4.30 -11.10 -19.95
N ARG A 113 -3.91 -9.83 -19.73
CA ARG A 113 -3.58 -8.89 -20.83
C ARG A 113 -2.13 -8.92 -21.27
N HIS A 114 -1.21 -9.14 -20.34
CA HIS A 114 0.22 -9.00 -20.59
C HIS A 114 1.00 -10.28 -20.31
N GLY A 115 0.48 -11.22 -19.52
CA GLY A 115 1.21 -12.42 -19.12
C GLY A 115 2.58 -12.06 -18.52
N ASN A 116 3.66 -12.45 -19.22
CA ASN A 116 5.05 -12.09 -18.89
C ASN A 116 5.64 -10.99 -19.77
N ALA A 117 4.90 -10.45 -20.73
CA ALA A 117 5.36 -9.52 -21.76
C ALA A 117 5.34 -8.03 -21.31
N TYR A 118 5.48 -7.75 -20.01
CA TYR A 118 5.59 -6.38 -19.48
C TYR A 118 7.00 -6.11 -18.95
N VAL A 119 7.42 -4.85 -18.96
CA VAL A 119 8.73 -4.46 -18.44
C VAL A 119 8.68 -4.48 -16.91
N ARG A 120 9.56 -5.25 -16.26
CA ARG A 120 9.60 -5.35 -14.79
C ARG A 120 10.37 -4.19 -14.19
N ARG A 121 9.73 -3.44 -13.28
CA ARG A 121 10.40 -2.38 -12.52
C ARG A 121 11.26 -2.96 -11.40
N ALA A 122 12.37 -2.30 -11.10
CA ALA A 122 13.25 -2.65 -10.00
C ALA A 122 12.59 -2.39 -8.62
N TRP A 123 12.93 -3.23 -7.64
CA TRP A 123 12.33 -3.19 -6.31
C TRP A 123 13.08 -2.32 -5.29
N GLY A 124 14.38 -2.08 -5.47
CA GLY A 124 15.25 -1.50 -4.44
C GLY A 124 14.70 -0.24 -3.78
N ARG A 125 14.30 0.76 -4.59
CA ARG A 125 13.77 2.03 -4.06
C ARG A 125 12.48 1.85 -3.26
N VAL A 126 11.54 1.04 -3.75
CA VAL A 126 10.23 0.88 -3.10
C VAL A 126 10.33 0.03 -1.82
N LEU A 127 11.22 -0.97 -1.80
CA LEU A 127 11.50 -1.75 -0.59
C LEU A 127 12.24 -0.92 0.44
N LEU A 128 13.19 -0.06 0.04
CA LEU A 128 13.87 0.85 0.95
C LEU A 128 12.87 1.81 1.63
N ILE A 129 11.93 2.37 0.85
CA ILE A 129 10.84 3.20 1.40
C ILE A 129 9.99 2.39 2.39
N ALA A 130 9.60 1.16 2.03
CA ALA A 130 8.78 0.32 2.89
C ALA A 130 9.48 0.03 4.22
N VAL A 131 10.75 -0.36 4.19
CA VAL A 131 11.58 -0.58 5.39
C VAL A 131 11.66 0.71 6.22
N GLY A 132 11.98 1.85 5.60
CA GLY A 132 12.08 3.13 6.31
C GLY A 132 10.77 3.53 7.00
N VAL A 133 9.63 3.40 6.31
CA VAL A 133 8.30 3.68 6.87
C VAL A 133 7.96 2.71 8.00
N SER A 134 8.25 1.41 7.83
CA SER A 134 8.04 0.42 8.90
C SER A 134 8.86 0.72 10.14
N LEU A 135 10.15 1.06 9.98
CA LEU A 135 11.00 1.45 11.10
C LEU A 135 10.48 2.71 11.80
N ALA A 136 10.11 3.74 11.03
CA ALA A 136 9.53 4.97 11.59
C ALA A 136 8.23 4.69 12.36
N TYR A 137 7.37 3.81 11.85
CA TYR A 137 6.15 3.39 12.53
C TYR A 137 6.44 2.68 13.85
N PHE A 138 7.37 1.72 13.87
CA PHE A 138 7.72 1.02 15.11
C PHE A 138 8.36 1.93 16.16
N VAL A 139 9.22 2.86 15.74
CA VAL A 139 9.78 3.89 16.64
C VAL A 139 8.67 4.75 17.22
N LEU A 140 7.75 5.25 16.38
CA LEU A 140 6.61 6.04 16.83
C LEU A 140 5.74 5.27 17.83
N ALA A 141 5.38 4.03 17.51
CA ALA A 141 4.58 3.18 18.38
C ALA A 141 5.28 2.91 19.73
N GLY A 142 6.60 2.68 19.72
CA GLY A 142 7.40 2.51 20.93
C GLY A 142 7.46 3.77 21.80
N VAL A 143 7.65 4.94 21.20
CA VAL A 143 7.62 6.23 21.92
C VAL A 143 6.25 6.48 22.52
N VAL A 144 5.18 6.25 21.75
CA VAL A 144 3.79 6.40 22.23
C VAL A 144 3.52 5.47 23.41
N GLY A 145 3.91 4.20 23.32
CA GLY A 145 3.77 3.22 24.40
C GLY A 145 4.57 3.62 25.65
N LEU A 146 5.80 4.09 25.50
CA LEU A 146 6.62 4.58 26.61
C LEU A 146 5.96 5.78 27.32
N LEU A 147 5.48 6.77 26.55
CA LEU A 147 4.83 7.96 27.10
C LEU A 147 3.53 7.59 27.84
N ALA A 148 2.73 6.69 27.28
CA ALA A 148 1.52 6.20 27.92
C ALA A 148 1.82 5.47 29.24
N GLY A 149 2.88 4.65 29.27
CA GLY A 149 3.33 3.96 30.47
C GLY A 149 3.81 4.91 31.57
N VAL A 150 4.58 5.94 31.22
CA VAL A 150 5.08 6.95 32.18
C VAL A 150 3.95 7.83 32.74
N ALA A 151 2.93 8.15 31.94
CA ALA A 151 1.81 8.98 32.38
C ALA A 151 0.74 8.22 33.21
N GLY A 152 0.73 6.89 33.13
CA GLY A 152 -0.24 6.03 33.81
C GLY A 152 0.24 5.35 35.09
N GLY A 153 1.54 5.41 35.40
CA GLY A 153 2.14 4.94 36.65
C GLY A 153 2.35 6.07 37.66
#